data_AF-A0A8D3A5L1-F1
#
_entry.id   AF-A0A8D3A5L1-F1
#
_cell.length_a   1.000
_cell.length_b   1.000
_cell.length_c   1.000
_cell.angle_alpha   90.00
_cell.angle_beta   90.00
_cell.angle_gamma   90.00
#
_symmetry.space_group_name_H-M   'P 1'
#
loop_
_entity.id
_entity.type
_entity.pdbx_description
1 polymer ?
#
loop_
_entity_poly.entity_id
_entity_poly.type
_entity_poly.pdbx_seq_one_letter_code
_entity_poly.pdbx_strand_id
1 'polypeptide(L)'
;MCLSYILNCHNKEKPNLSSTDGASLPLTPDPTSLPSPAPPQSSKSVRRRLPGKPQRRSADACRSGDSYTREKFCPAPTRDLEKEKRRLQNLMATGQEEPPAASSHSVPACWSPQETEERDQFQEVLDEIEDRRQFLADMASLGQERQYIHIINSEISQKIRELEILEKARDGGQGEGGECKAVDRKHTPDGDNKRED
;
A
#
# COMPACT_ATOMS: atom_id res chain seq x y z
N MET A 1 39.63 21.66 10.22
CA MET A 1 39.21 21.77 8.81
C MET A 1 37.84 22.41 8.75
N CYS A 2 37.76 23.64 9.23
CA CYS A 2 36.53 24.40 9.38
C CYS A 2 36.79 25.69 8.62
N LEU A 3 35.86 26.12 7.75
CA LEU A 3 35.98 27.12 6.67
C LEU A 3 36.11 26.47 5.29
N SER A 4 35.03 26.45 4.50
CA SER A 4 35.05 26.86 3.07
C SER A 4 33.79 26.54 2.24
N TYR A 5 32.86 25.70 2.66
CA TYR A 5 31.89 25.14 1.68
C TYR A 5 30.50 25.80 1.55
N ILE A 6 30.16 26.88 2.24
CA ILE A 6 28.78 27.43 2.16
C ILE A 6 28.78 28.94 1.89
N LEU A 7 29.50 29.36 0.85
CA LEU A 7 29.40 30.73 0.34
C LEU A 7 29.61 30.78 -1.17
N ASN A 8 28.88 29.99 -1.94
CA ASN A 8 28.96 30.12 -3.40
C ASN A 8 27.70 29.61 -4.11
N CYS A 9 26.64 30.42 -4.13
CA CYS A 9 25.52 30.30 -5.09
C CYS A 9 24.86 31.67 -5.26
N HIS A 10 25.59 32.61 -5.86
CA HIS A 10 24.97 33.79 -6.47
C HIS A 10 25.42 33.85 -7.91
N ASN A 11 24.67 33.24 -8.82
CA ASN A 11 24.56 33.75 -10.18
C ASN A 11 23.15 33.53 -10.71
N LYS A 12 22.59 34.65 -11.18
CA LYS A 12 21.27 34.84 -11.78
C LYS A 12 21.13 34.01 -13.06
N GLU A 13 19.89 33.75 -13.47
CA GLU A 13 19.28 34.06 -14.79
C GLU A 13 17.79 33.64 -14.72
N LYS A 14 16.89 34.40 -15.39
CA LYS A 14 15.41 34.30 -15.28
C LYS A 14 14.78 33.34 -16.33
N PRO A 15 13.58 32.79 -16.08
CA PRO A 15 12.91 31.82 -16.95
C PRO A 15 12.11 32.48 -18.08
N ASN A 16 11.94 31.77 -19.20
CA ASN A 16 11.11 32.23 -20.29
C ASN A 16 10.33 31.08 -20.96
N LEU A 17 9.04 31.38 -21.16
CA LEU A 17 8.09 30.87 -22.15
C LEU A 17 7.33 29.57 -21.86
N SER A 18 6.05 29.80 -21.55
CA SER A 18 4.89 28.91 -21.73
C SER A 18 4.74 28.39 -23.16
N SER A 19 4.30 27.14 -23.30
CA SER A 19 3.54 26.71 -24.49
C SER A 19 2.33 25.92 -24.05
N THR A 20 1.19 26.60 -24.16
CA THR A 20 -0.10 26.00 -24.44
C THR A 20 -0.01 25.20 -25.74
N ASP A 21 -0.51 23.98 -25.77
CA ASP A 21 -1.34 23.51 -26.88
C ASP A 21 -2.06 22.21 -26.53
N GLY A 22 -3.37 22.32 -26.39
CA GLY A 22 -4.29 21.19 -26.27
C GLY A 22 -4.59 20.64 -27.66
N ALA A 23 -4.16 19.40 -27.91
CA ALA A 23 -4.55 18.64 -29.10
C ALA A 23 -5.75 17.74 -28.77
N SER A 24 -6.84 17.91 -29.51
CA SER A 24 -8.07 17.10 -29.43
C SER A 24 -7.92 15.78 -30.19
N LEU A 25 -8.54 14.73 -29.66
CA LEU A 25 -8.46 13.35 -30.15
C LEU A 25 -9.22 13.16 -31.47
N PRO A 26 -8.72 12.34 -32.42
CA PRO A 26 -9.46 11.98 -33.62
C PRO A 26 -10.61 11.02 -33.30
N LEU A 27 -11.80 11.37 -33.80
CA LEU A 27 -13.01 10.57 -33.74
C LEU A 27 -13.09 9.58 -34.92
N THR A 28 -13.76 8.47 -34.66
CA THR A 28 -14.31 7.44 -35.55
C THR A 28 -13.43 6.23 -35.91
N PRO A 29 -13.85 5.01 -35.53
CA PRO A 29 -13.44 3.77 -36.17
C PRO A 29 -14.43 3.36 -37.28
N ASP A 30 -13.88 3.03 -38.46
CA ASP A 30 -14.60 2.44 -39.60
C ASP A 30 -15.16 1.05 -39.27
N PRO A 31 -16.45 0.75 -39.57
CA PRO A 31 -16.98 -0.60 -39.50
C PRO A 31 -16.87 -1.26 -40.87
N THR A 32 -15.74 -1.93 -41.15
CA THR A 32 -15.64 -2.83 -42.32
C THR A 32 -15.40 -4.26 -41.87
N SER A 33 -16.23 -5.16 -42.41
CA SER A 33 -16.11 -6.62 -42.44
C SER A 33 -16.78 -7.39 -41.31
N LEU A 34 -18.08 -7.67 -41.50
CA LEU A 34 -18.71 -8.88 -40.97
C LEU A 34 -19.06 -9.80 -42.16
N PRO A 35 -18.79 -11.11 -42.07
CA PRO A 35 -19.10 -12.05 -43.15
C PRO A 35 -20.60 -12.36 -43.21
N SER A 36 -21.14 -12.41 -44.43
CA SER A 36 -22.54 -12.73 -44.74
C SER A 36 -22.94 -14.13 -44.24
N PRO A 37 -24.05 -14.28 -43.49
CA PRO A 37 -24.56 -15.60 -43.15
C PRO A 37 -25.26 -16.25 -44.35
N ALA A 38 -25.01 -17.55 -44.56
CA ALA A 38 -25.63 -18.38 -45.58
C ALA A 38 -27.15 -18.56 -45.36
N PRO A 39 -27.96 -18.81 -46.42
CA PRO A 39 -29.40 -18.92 -46.27
C PRO A 39 -29.81 -20.23 -45.53
N PRO A 40 -30.79 -20.21 -44.61
CA PRO A 40 -31.24 -21.41 -43.93
C PRO A 40 -32.06 -22.31 -44.86
N GLN A 41 -31.77 -23.62 -44.78
CA GLN A 41 -32.45 -24.69 -45.51
C GLN A 41 -33.95 -24.77 -45.15
N SER A 42 -34.77 -25.04 -46.16
CA SER A 42 -36.23 -25.10 -46.08
C SER A 42 -36.70 -26.18 -45.11
N SER A 43 -37.18 -25.78 -43.93
CA SER A 43 -37.94 -26.65 -43.03
C SER A 43 -39.44 -26.52 -43.34
N LYS A 44 -40.11 -27.67 -43.43
CA LYS A 44 -41.53 -27.81 -43.80
C LYS A 44 -42.39 -26.89 -42.93
N SER A 45 -43.08 -25.96 -43.57
CA SER A 45 -44.01 -25.02 -42.95
C SER A 45 -45.16 -25.78 -42.27
N VAL A 46 -45.08 -25.97 -40.95
CA VAL A 46 -46.26 -26.23 -40.15
C VAL A 46 -47.07 -24.94 -40.19
N ARG A 47 -48.23 -24.95 -40.89
CA ARG A 47 -49.19 -23.85 -40.82
C ARG A 47 -49.61 -23.67 -39.35
N ARG A 48 -48.92 -22.80 -38.61
CA ARG A 48 -49.43 -22.28 -37.35
C ARG A 48 -50.75 -21.61 -37.69
N ARG A 49 -51.85 -22.13 -37.17
CA ARG A 49 -53.12 -21.41 -37.16
C ARG A 49 -52.82 -20.04 -36.56
N LEU A 50 -52.97 -18.99 -37.36
CA LEU A 50 -52.87 -17.63 -36.87
C LEU A 50 -53.91 -17.51 -35.76
N PRO A 51 -53.53 -17.15 -34.52
CA PRO A 51 -54.53 -16.84 -33.52
C PRO A 51 -55.43 -15.76 -34.12
N GLY A 52 -56.74 -15.98 -34.01
CA GLY A 52 -57.75 -15.02 -34.45
C GLY A 52 -57.43 -13.63 -33.90
N LYS A 53 -57.90 -12.60 -34.61
CA LYS A 53 -57.76 -11.15 -34.36
C LYS A 53 -57.17 -10.81 -32.97
N PRO A 54 -56.09 -10.02 -32.88
CA PRO A 54 -55.45 -9.70 -31.60
C PRO A 54 -56.48 -9.19 -30.59
N GLN A 55 -56.77 -10.01 -29.58
CA GLN A 55 -57.76 -9.72 -28.55
C GLN A 55 -57.04 -9.34 -27.25
N ARG A 56 -57.57 -8.34 -26.53
CA ARG A 56 -57.04 -7.96 -25.22
C ARG A 56 -57.30 -9.08 -24.21
N ARG A 57 -56.29 -9.41 -23.40
CA ARG A 57 -56.43 -10.34 -22.27
C ARG A 57 -57.32 -9.72 -21.19
N SER A 58 -58.03 -10.55 -20.43
CA SER A 58 -58.79 -10.09 -19.25
C SER A 58 -57.83 -9.64 -18.15
N ALA A 59 -58.30 -8.77 -17.27
CA ALA A 59 -57.47 -8.26 -16.17
C ALA A 59 -56.98 -9.39 -15.24
N ASP A 60 -57.80 -10.41 -15.00
CA ASP A 60 -57.40 -11.58 -14.21
C ASP A 60 -56.37 -12.46 -14.92
N ALA A 61 -56.47 -12.62 -16.25
CA ALA A 61 -55.46 -13.34 -17.03
C ALA A 61 -54.13 -12.57 -17.15
N CYS A 62 -54.15 -11.24 -17.02
CA CYS A 62 -52.93 -10.45 -16.89
C CYS A 62 -52.31 -10.64 -15.51
N ARG A 63 -53.13 -10.60 -14.44
CA ARG A 63 -52.68 -10.75 -13.05
C ARG A 63 -52.35 -12.18 -12.64
N SER A 64 -52.81 -13.18 -13.40
CA SER A 64 -52.55 -14.58 -13.10
C SER A 64 -51.09 -14.93 -13.26
N GLY A 65 -50.50 -15.54 -12.23
CA GLY A 65 -49.09 -15.90 -12.17
C GLY A 65 -48.23 -14.85 -11.45
N ASP A 66 -46.94 -15.08 -11.45
CA ASP A 66 -45.99 -14.31 -10.64
C ASP A 66 -45.39 -13.10 -11.40
N SER A 67 -45.93 -12.73 -12.57
CA SER A 67 -45.38 -11.70 -13.45
C SER A 67 -45.29 -10.30 -12.83
N TYR A 68 -46.11 -10.01 -11.81
CA TYR A 68 -46.08 -8.75 -11.07
C TYR A 68 -45.43 -8.88 -9.69
N THR A 69 -45.02 -10.09 -9.31
CA THR A 69 -44.28 -10.28 -8.06
C THR A 69 -42.83 -9.86 -8.28
N ARG A 70 -42.30 -9.10 -7.33
CA ARG A 70 -40.90 -8.71 -7.36
C ARG A 70 -40.02 -9.92 -7.05
N GLU A 71 -38.98 -10.13 -7.84
CA GLU A 71 -37.97 -11.14 -7.56
C GLU A 71 -37.40 -10.94 -6.15
N LYS A 72 -37.28 -12.03 -5.40
CA LYS A 72 -36.67 -12.00 -4.08
C LYS A 72 -35.16 -11.85 -4.25
N PHE A 73 -34.57 -10.90 -3.54
CA PHE A 73 -33.11 -10.78 -3.49
C PHE A 73 -32.53 -12.05 -2.86
N CYS A 74 -31.72 -12.77 -3.64
CA CYS A 74 -30.95 -13.91 -3.18
C CYS A 74 -29.47 -13.48 -3.14
N PRO A 75 -28.93 -13.09 -1.97
CA PRO A 75 -27.51 -12.76 -1.89
C PRO A 75 -26.69 -13.97 -2.32
N ALA A 76 -25.65 -13.74 -3.12
CA ALA A 76 -24.69 -14.77 -3.44
C ALA A 76 -23.98 -15.25 -2.16
N PRO A 77 -23.51 -16.51 -2.10
CA PRO A 77 -22.66 -16.97 -1.00
C PRO A 77 -21.50 -16.00 -0.80
N THR A 78 -21.48 -15.34 0.37
CA THR A 78 -20.41 -14.40 0.72
C THR A 78 -19.11 -15.17 0.86
N ARG A 79 -18.10 -14.81 0.07
CA ARG A 79 -16.73 -15.28 0.31
C ARG A 79 -16.20 -14.60 1.57
N ASP A 80 -15.42 -15.33 2.34
CA ASP A 80 -14.72 -14.78 3.51
C ASP A 80 -13.78 -13.66 3.04
N LEU A 81 -14.10 -12.41 3.40
CA LEU A 81 -13.38 -11.22 2.96
C LEU A 81 -11.98 -11.18 3.56
N GLU A 82 -11.82 -11.60 4.82
CA GLU A 82 -10.53 -11.71 5.50
C GLU A 82 -9.61 -12.70 4.79
N LYS A 83 -10.16 -13.82 4.30
CA LYS A 83 -9.41 -14.81 3.53
C LYS A 83 -8.93 -14.25 2.19
N GLU A 84 -9.80 -13.58 1.44
CA GLU A 84 -9.43 -12.98 0.16
C GLU A 84 -8.44 -11.83 0.33
N LYS A 85 -8.61 -11.00 1.38
CA LYS A 85 -7.67 -9.94 1.72
C LYS A 85 -6.28 -10.50 1.98
N ARG A 86 -6.16 -11.56 2.78
CA ARG A 86 -4.88 -12.23 3.06
C ARG A 86 -4.25 -12.81 1.79
N ARG A 87 -5.06 -13.50 0.99
CA ARG A 87 -4.63 -14.08 -0.30
C ARG A 87 -4.03 -13.01 -1.22
N LEU A 88 -4.73 -11.90 -1.40
CA LEU A 88 -4.27 -10.79 -2.24
C LEU A 88 -3.03 -10.11 -1.65
N GLN A 89 -2.97 -9.90 -0.33
CA GLN A 89 -1.79 -9.36 0.33
C GLN A 89 -0.54 -10.21 0.06
N ASN A 90 -0.64 -11.53 0.22
CA ASN A 90 0.46 -12.46 -0.02
C ASN A 90 0.88 -12.48 -1.50
N LEU A 91 -0.10 -12.45 -2.41
CA LEU A 91 0.16 -12.38 -3.85
C LEU A 91 0.87 -11.08 -4.24
N MET A 92 0.46 -9.94 -3.69
CA MET A 92 1.08 -8.64 -3.99
C MET A 92 2.47 -8.51 -3.37
N ALA A 93 2.67 -9.01 -2.15
CA ALA A 93 3.94 -8.92 -1.45
C ALA A 93 5.00 -9.88 -1.99
N THR A 94 4.63 -11.14 -2.20
CA THR A 94 5.59 -12.24 -2.47
C THR A 94 5.39 -12.85 -3.87
N GLY A 95 4.31 -12.50 -4.58
CA GLY A 95 3.99 -13.09 -5.89
C GLY A 95 3.46 -14.51 -5.82
N GLN A 96 3.19 -15.04 -4.61
CA GLN A 96 2.80 -16.43 -4.38
C GLN A 96 1.52 -16.51 -3.57
N GLU A 97 0.65 -17.46 -3.91
CA GLU A 97 -0.58 -17.74 -3.19
C GLU A 97 -0.30 -18.72 -2.04
N GLU A 98 -0.83 -18.44 -0.84
CA GLU A 98 -0.60 -19.24 0.38
C GLU A 98 -1.19 -20.66 0.23
N PRO A 99 -0.44 -21.73 0.54
CA PRO A 99 -1.01 -23.08 0.59
C PRO A 99 -1.98 -23.23 1.77
N PRO A 100 -3.07 -24.00 1.63
CA PRO A 100 -4.06 -24.18 2.70
C PRO A 100 -3.44 -24.85 3.92
N ALA A 101 -3.27 -24.06 4.98
CA ALA A 101 -2.99 -24.41 6.37
C ALA A 101 -2.21 -25.72 6.62
N ALA A 102 -0.89 -25.65 6.49
CA ALA A 102 -0.02 -26.36 7.40
C ALA A 102 0.55 -25.34 8.40
N SER A 103 0.16 -25.51 9.66
CA SER A 103 0.69 -24.80 10.83
C SER A 103 2.20 -24.60 10.71
N SER A 104 2.63 -23.35 10.52
CA SER A 104 4.03 -22.96 10.64
C SER A 104 4.07 -21.80 11.63
N HIS A 105 4.17 -22.17 12.90
CA HIS A 105 4.73 -21.29 13.92
C HIS A 105 6.13 -20.86 13.46
N SER A 106 6.26 -19.64 12.96
CA SER A 106 7.47 -18.83 13.13
C SER A 106 7.16 -17.38 12.76
N VAL A 107 6.57 -16.63 13.69
CA VAL A 107 6.85 -15.19 13.73
C VAL A 107 8.08 -15.07 14.63
N PRO A 108 9.28 -14.79 14.09
CA PRO A 108 10.39 -14.44 14.94
C PRO A 108 10.13 -13.05 15.51
N ALA A 109 10.36 -12.95 16.82
CA ALA A 109 10.58 -11.74 17.59
C ALA A 109 9.47 -10.68 17.55
N CYS A 110 8.77 -10.59 18.68
CA CYS A 110 8.57 -9.34 19.40
C CYS A 110 9.43 -8.18 18.86
N TRP A 111 8.92 -7.44 17.89
CA TRP A 111 9.27 -6.04 17.77
C TRP A 111 8.45 -5.39 18.87
N SER A 112 9.10 -4.92 19.92
CA SER A 112 8.42 -4.07 20.89
C SER A 112 7.81 -2.91 20.09
N PRO A 113 6.49 -2.67 20.17
CA PRO A 113 5.87 -1.52 19.50
C PRO A 113 6.61 -0.21 19.80
N GLN A 114 7.17 -0.13 21.01
CA GLN A 114 7.98 0.99 21.47
C GLN A 114 9.25 1.24 20.64
N GLU A 115 10.02 0.21 20.25
CA GLU A 115 11.22 0.43 19.42
C GLU A 115 10.86 0.80 17.98
N THR A 116 9.74 0.30 17.45
CA THR A 116 9.26 0.71 16.13
C THR A 116 8.74 2.15 16.14
N GLU A 117 8.07 2.56 17.21
CA GLU A 117 7.56 3.93 17.40
C GLU A 117 8.70 4.94 17.58
N GLU A 118 9.76 4.60 18.32
CA GLU A 118 10.93 5.48 18.49
C GLU A 118 11.72 5.65 17.17
N ARG A 119 11.82 4.58 16.37
CA ARG A 119 12.43 4.67 15.03
C ARG A 119 11.61 5.53 14.07
N ASP A 120 10.30 5.46 14.16
CA ASP A 120 9.38 6.27 13.35
C ASP A 120 9.54 7.76 13.66
N GLN A 121 9.64 8.14 14.95
CA GLN A 121 9.88 9.53 15.38
C GLN A 121 11.23 10.07 14.90
N PHE A 122 12.29 9.26 14.98
CA PHE A 122 13.61 9.69 14.51
C PHE A 122 13.63 9.93 13.00
N GLN A 123 12.95 9.06 12.25
CA GLN A 123 12.84 9.20 10.80
C GLN A 123 12.01 10.43 10.41
N GLU A 124 10.89 10.68 11.09
CA GLU A 124 10.05 11.85 10.87
C GLU A 124 10.84 13.15 11.02
N VAL A 125 11.65 13.28 12.08
CA VAL A 125 12.48 14.48 12.31
C VAL A 125 13.54 14.68 11.21
N LEU A 126 14.11 13.59 10.67
CA LEU A 126 15.02 13.67 9.53
C LEU A 126 14.32 14.16 8.27
N ASP A 127 13.13 13.61 7.99
CA ASP A 127 12.33 13.98 6.83
C ASP A 127 11.93 15.46 6.89
N GLU A 128 11.52 15.96 8.06
CA GLU A 128 11.22 17.38 8.25
C GLU A 128 12.43 18.31 8.07
N ILE A 129 13.64 17.86 8.43
CA ILE A 129 14.86 18.64 8.18
C ILE A 129 15.10 18.73 6.68
N GLU A 130 14.95 17.63 5.95
CA GLU A 130 15.14 17.59 4.50
C GLU A 130 14.08 18.43 3.78
N ASP A 131 12.81 18.33 4.17
CA ASP A 131 11.71 19.14 3.65
C ASP A 131 12.00 20.65 3.80
N ARG A 132 12.54 21.06 4.96
CA ARG A 132 12.93 22.46 5.19
C ARG A 132 14.10 22.90 4.31
N ARG A 133 15.08 22.03 4.08
CA ARG A 133 16.19 22.30 3.16
C ARG A 133 15.68 22.44 1.73
N GLN A 134 14.79 21.54 1.31
CA GLN A 134 14.18 21.55 -0.01
C GLN A 134 13.34 22.81 -0.20
N PHE A 135 12.56 23.21 0.81
CA PHE A 135 11.81 24.46 0.78
C PHE A 135 12.72 25.67 0.53
N LEU A 136 13.88 25.76 1.20
CA LEU A 136 14.84 26.82 0.91
C LEU A 136 15.38 26.75 -0.51
N ALA A 137 15.65 25.57 -1.06
CA ALA A 137 16.10 25.39 -2.44
C ALA A 137 15.02 25.80 -3.47
N ASP A 138 13.75 25.51 -3.17
CA ASP A 138 12.63 25.93 -4.01
C ASP A 138 12.47 27.46 -3.97
N MET A 139 12.58 28.07 -2.78
CA MET A 139 12.56 29.54 -2.64
C MET A 139 13.79 30.21 -3.26
N ALA A 140 14.94 29.54 -3.27
CA ALA A 140 16.14 29.97 -3.98
C ALA A 140 15.91 30.05 -5.48
N SER A 141 15.24 29.03 -6.04
CA SER A 141 14.87 28.96 -7.46
C SER A 141 13.92 30.09 -7.86
N LEU A 142 13.08 30.56 -6.93
CA LEU A 142 12.22 31.74 -7.10
C LEU A 142 12.92 33.08 -6.78
N GLY A 143 14.15 33.05 -6.27
CA GLY A 143 14.92 34.22 -5.85
C GLY A 143 14.42 34.88 -4.54
N GLN A 144 13.60 34.18 -3.76
CA GLN A 144 12.99 34.67 -2.51
C GLN A 144 13.60 34.07 -1.24
N GLU A 145 14.62 33.20 -1.35
CA GLU A 145 15.31 32.54 -0.23
C GLU A 145 15.67 33.49 0.93
N ARG A 146 16.11 34.72 0.62
CA ARG A 146 16.63 35.68 1.61
C ARG A 146 15.62 36.05 2.68
N GLN A 147 14.33 35.95 2.38
CA GLN A 147 13.25 36.24 3.32
C GLN A 147 13.07 35.10 4.34
N TYR A 148 13.45 33.88 3.98
CA TYR A 148 13.13 32.67 4.74
C TYR A 148 14.37 32.02 5.38
N ILE A 149 15.58 32.28 4.87
CA ILE A 149 16.84 31.68 5.34
C ILE A 149 16.95 31.67 6.88
N HIS A 150 16.71 32.81 7.54
CA HIS A 150 16.90 32.89 8.99
C HIS A 150 15.86 32.06 9.76
N ILE A 151 14.59 32.12 9.33
CA ILE A 151 13.48 31.39 9.95
C ILE A 151 13.72 29.89 9.79
N ILE A 152 13.93 29.43 8.56
CA ILE A 152 14.09 28.02 8.27
C ILE A 152 15.36 27.46 8.91
N ASN A 153 16.48 28.19 8.92
CA ASN A 153 17.68 27.75 9.65
C ASN A 153 17.45 27.61 11.15
N SER A 154 16.64 28.49 11.75
CA SER A 154 16.27 28.38 13.16
C SER A 154 15.42 27.13 13.43
N GLU A 155 14.50 26.80 12.52
CA GLU A 155 13.68 25.58 12.61
C GLU A 155 14.49 24.30 12.38
N ILE A 156 15.39 24.30 11.40
CA ILE A 156 16.35 23.20 11.18
C ILE A 156 17.18 22.99 12.45
N SER A 157 17.67 24.07 13.05
CA SER A 157 18.44 24.00 14.31
C SER A 157 17.59 23.45 15.45
N GLN A 158 16.29 23.77 15.50
CA GLN A 158 15.37 23.20 16.49
C GLN A 158 15.19 21.70 16.28
N LYS A 159 15.00 21.23 15.04
CA LYS A 159 14.86 19.81 14.72
C LYS A 159 16.12 19.00 14.95
N ILE A 160 17.30 19.56 14.68
CA ILE A 160 18.57 18.92 15.04
C ILE A 160 18.65 18.68 16.54
N ARG A 161 18.23 19.64 17.38
CA ARG A 161 18.20 19.45 18.84
C ARG A 161 17.19 18.39 19.27
N GLU A 162 16.03 18.33 18.62
CA GLU A 162 15.03 17.29 18.87
C GLU A 162 15.61 15.90 18.57
N LEU A 163 16.31 15.76 17.44
CA LEU A 163 17.02 14.56 17.05
C LEU A 163 18.10 14.16 18.08
N GLU A 164 18.91 15.12 18.55
CA GLU A 164 19.93 14.88 19.58
C GLU A 164 19.31 14.37 20.90
N ILE A 165 18.12 14.85 21.27
CA ILE A 165 17.41 14.39 22.49
C ILE A 165 16.94 12.95 22.32
N LEU A 166 16.35 12.61 21.17
CA LEU A 166 15.93 11.24 20.85
C LEU A 166 17.14 10.28 20.82
N GLU A 167 18.26 10.71 20.24
CA GLU A 167 19.50 9.93 20.24
C GLU A 167 20.05 9.72 21.67
N LYS A 168 20.03 10.77 22.51
CA LYS A 168 20.43 10.66 23.92
C LYS A 168 19.55 9.67 24.69
N ALA A 169 18.25 9.69 24.44
CA ALA A 169 17.29 8.78 25.07
C ALA A 169 17.58 7.33 24.68
N ARG A 170 17.92 7.08 23.41
CA ARG A 170 18.30 5.76 22.89
C ARG A 170 19.58 5.23 23.54
N ASP A 171 20.62 6.07 23.62
CA ASP A 171 21.92 5.67 24.18
C ASP A 171 21.88 5.57 25.73
N GLY A 172 21.00 6.33 26.40
CA GLY A 172 20.78 6.25 27.84
C GLY A 172 19.99 5.00 28.30
N GLY A 173 19.28 4.33 27.38
CA GLY A 173 18.52 3.10 27.63
C GLY A 173 19.30 1.79 27.39
N GLN A 174 20.45 1.85 26.69
CA GLN A 174 21.31 0.70 26.42
C GLN A 174 22.37 0.53 27.52
N GLY A 175 21.91 0.41 28.76
CA GLY A 175 22.76 0.37 29.94
C GLY A 175 22.50 -0.76 30.92
N GLU A 176 21.57 -1.69 30.69
CA GLU A 176 21.42 -2.92 31.50
C GLU A 176 20.97 -4.11 30.64
N GLY A 177 21.90 -4.67 29.87
CA GLY A 177 21.79 -5.99 29.26
C GLY A 177 22.88 -6.88 29.85
N GLY A 178 22.51 -7.78 30.75
CA GLY A 178 23.42 -8.61 31.53
C GLY A 178 24.45 -9.37 30.69
N GLU A 179 25.71 -9.26 31.11
CA GLU A 179 26.76 -10.20 30.75
C GLU A 179 26.40 -11.56 31.36
N CYS A 180 25.82 -12.45 30.56
CA CYS A 180 25.71 -13.87 30.88
C CYS A 180 27.13 -14.47 30.91
N LYS A 181 27.84 -14.30 32.03
CA LYS A 181 29.03 -15.12 32.28
C LYS A 181 28.58 -16.57 32.35
N ALA A 182 28.93 -17.33 31.32
CA ALA A 182 28.90 -18.78 31.35
C ALA A 182 29.78 -19.24 32.52
N VAL A 183 29.15 -19.62 33.63
CA VAL A 183 29.82 -20.36 34.69
C VAL A 183 30.13 -21.74 34.15
N ASP A 184 31.38 -21.93 33.73
CA ASP A 184 31.99 -23.24 33.50
C ASP A 184 31.86 -24.07 34.79
N ARG A 185 30.80 -24.86 34.88
CA ARG A 185 30.68 -25.90 35.91
C ARG A 185 31.66 -27.01 35.53
N LYS A 186 32.89 -26.89 36.02
CA LYS A 186 33.81 -28.04 36.11
C LYS A 186 33.12 -29.11 36.96
N HIS A 187 32.63 -30.15 36.29
CA HIS A 187 32.24 -31.39 36.95
C HIS A 187 33.53 -32.18 37.23
N THR A 188 34.03 -32.07 38.46
CA THR A 188 34.91 -33.07 39.06
C THR A 188 34.05 -34.21 39.59
N PRO A 189 34.17 -35.44 39.07
CA PRO A 189 33.79 -36.61 39.85
C PRO A 189 34.94 -36.91 40.83
N ASP A 190 34.69 -36.63 42.11
CA ASP A 190 35.49 -37.11 43.22
C ASP A 190 35.49 -38.65 43.23
N GLY A 191 36.67 -39.21 43.38
CA GLY A 191 36.86 -40.64 43.59
C GLY A 191 36.52 -41.01 45.03
N ASP A 192 35.53 -41.88 45.20
CA ASP A 192 35.33 -42.63 46.44
C ASP A 192 35.89 -44.04 46.30
N ASN A 193 37.05 -44.23 46.91
CA ASN A 193 37.63 -45.51 47.25
C ASN A 193 37.01 -45.97 48.58
N LYS A 194 36.17 -47.01 48.58
CA LYS A 194 35.94 -47.83 49.78
C LYS A 194 36.00 -49.32 49.45
N ARG A 195 36.99 -49.94 50.09
CA ARG A 195 37.18 -51.36 50.35
C ARG A 195 36.17 -51.84 51.42
N GLU A 196 36.21 -53.15 51.68
CA GLU A 196 35.45 -53.99 52.66
C GLU A 196 34.35 -54.80 51.93
N ASP A 197 34.35 -56.13 51.87
CA ASP A 197 35.15 -57.22 52.47
C ASP A 197 35.04 -58.45 51.52
#